data_AF-M1WCT0-F1
#
_entry.id   AF-M1WCT0-F1
#
_cell.length_a   1.000
_cell.length_b   1.000
_cell.length_c   1.000
_cell.angle_alpha   90.00
_cell.angle_beta   90.00
_cell.angle_gamma   90.00
#
_symmetry.space_group_name_H-M   'P 1'
#
loop_
_entity.id
_entity.type
_entity.pdbx_description
1 polymer ?
#
loop_
_entity_poly.entity_id
_entity_poly.type
_entity_poly.pdbx_seq_one_letter_code
_entity_poly.pdbx_strand_id
1 'polypeptide(L)'
;MAAIAESSTWHVVKNLGLLLLSITFLPIDTTAVVLASLLSLFRNESKIHASPPKKVLVTGVSMSKGLAIARLLHQQGHTVIGADRYQLSSGRVSRAIRKFYVLPHFLHSARNRAEMEKDPYIVRLLDIVRSERIDLWIPASDVHGAMHDGLAKDMIEAHTSTKVIQLGYDNVATLDNKATFMDLVRSLGLSMPTTQRVSSASELQSFLETRQELSMRPGGAQYIVKPIGVNDVARYDMPLLPLKTEEETTARIKTIPFARGTDFIVQEYIRGDEFCTHALIVHGQVRAFVACPSSELLMHYTALPRESALHTAMLDFTKQIAVAGGEGWTGHVSFDFLVGYAPDKGGNTPRPMIFPIECNPRVHTAVLLFQQTPQLVNEYLSILEPDTQDQSEPLYPVQPQRIYWIGQDIVESVLCPAYETLFRGTVSIDSLARDVTTFVERLRSWKDGIWELSDPVPFWWTYHIQWPLLFLRHVFRGKWHKANVSTGKLFEAA
;
A
#
# COMPACT_ATOMS: atom_id res chain seq x y z
N MET A 1 5.03 -30.18 6.16
CA MET A 1 4.83 -29.77 7.58
C MET A 1 3.94 -28.51 7.71
N ALA A 2 2.92 -28.36 6.86
CA ALA A 2 1.91 -27.30 6.97
C ALA A 2 0.76 -27.66 7.97
N ALA A 3 0.56 -28.95 8.24
CA ALA A 3 -0.64 -29.44 8.93
C ALA A 3 -0.77 -29.04 10.43
N ILE A 4 0.34 -28.77 11.15
CA ILE A 4 0.27 -28.36 12.56
C ILE A 4 0.06 -26.84 12.69
N ALA A 5 0.60 -26.06 11.75
CA ALA A 5 0.45 -24.60 11.69
C ALA A 5 -0.96 -24.13 11.27
N GLU A 6 -1.84 -25.06 10.85
CA GLU A 6 -3.21 -24.77 10.41
C GLU A 6 -4.30 -25.38 11.33
N SER A 7 -3.91 -26.07 12.41
CA SER A 7 -4.87 -26.64 13.36
C SER A 7 -5.68 -25.54 14.05
N SER A 8 -6.98 -25.78 14.27
CA SER A 8 -7.86 -24.80 14.95
C SER A 8 -7.32 -24.44 16.34
N THR A 9 -6.71 -25.38 17.05
CA THR A 9 -6.06 -25.17 18.34
C THR A 9 -4.90 -24.19 18.24
N TRP A 10 -4.02 -24.33 17.24
CA TRP A 10 -2.91 -23.40 17.03
C TRP A 10 -3.41 -21.97 16.75
N HIS A 11 -4.48 -21.82 15.97
CA HIS A 11 -5.09 -20.50 15.75
C HIS A 11 -5.61 -19.88 17.04
N VAL A 12 -6.24 -20.66 17.93
CA VAL A 12 -6.67 -20.16 19.25
C VAL A 12 -5.47 -19.74 20.09
N VAL A 13 -4.44 -20.58 20.20
CA VAL A 13 -3.21 -20.29 20.95
C VAL A 13 -2.51 -19.04 20.42
N LYS A 14 -2.39 -18.90 19.09
CA LYS A 14 -1.80 -17.72 18.43
C LYS A 14 -2.54 -16.44 18.82
N ASN A 15 -3.87 -16.41 18.70
CA ASN A 15 -4.66 -15.22 19.04
C ASN A 15 -4.62 -14.92 20.56
N LEU A 16 -4.69 -15.94 21.42
CA LEU A 16 -4.56 -15.76 22.88
C LEU A 16 -3.17 -15.23 23.26
N GLY A 17 -2.11 -15.68 22.60
CA GLY A 17 -0.75 -15.16 22.78
C GLY A 17 -0.64 -13.67 22.41
N LEU A 18 -1.28 -13.24 21.31
CA LEU A 18 -1.31 -11.84 20.91
C LEU A 18 -2.15 -10.97 21.86
N LEU A 19 -3.23 -11.51 22.44
CA LEU A 19 -3.98 -10.85 23.51
C LEU A 19 -3.14 -10.71 24.78
N LEU A 20 -2.41 -11.76 25.17
CA LEU A 20 -1.51 -11.72 26.32
C LEU A 20 -0.38 -10.70 26.12
N LEU A 21 0.14 -10.57 24.90
CA LEU A 21 1.13 -9.56 24.56
C LEU A 21 0.61 -8.15 24.85
N SER A 22 -0.62 -7.86 24.42
CA SER A 22 -1.28 -6.58 24.70
C SER A 22 -1.42 -6.31 26.20
N ILE A 23 -1.83 -7.31 26.99
CA ILE A 23 -1.96 -7.17 28.46
C ILE A 23 -0.59 -6.96 29.12
N THR A 24 0.44 -7.64 28.63
CA THR A 24 1.80 -7.58 29.18
C THR A 24 2.44 -6.21 28.97
N PHE A 25 2.25 -5.62 27.78
CA PHE A 25 2.79 -4.30 27.45
C PHE A 25 1.91 -3.13 27.91
N LEU A 26 0.65 -3.40 28.31
CA LEU A 26 -0.30 -2.37 28.72
C LEU A 26 0.25 -1.38 29.77
N PRO A 27 0.94 -1.79 30.86
CA PRO A 27 1.48 -0.84 31.83
C PRO A 27 2.52 0.10 31.20
N ILE A 28 3.44 -0.45 30.39
CA ILE A 28 4.53 0.30 29.76
C ILE A 28 3.97 1.32 28.77
N ASP A 29 3.09 0.88 27.87
CA ASP A 29 2.51 1.73 26.84
C ASP A 29 1.60 2.80 27.46
N THR A 30 0.85 2.45 28.51
CA THR A 30 0.04 3.43 29.26
C THR A 30 0.92 4.49 29.91
N THR A 31 2.01 4.10 30.59
CA THR A 31 2.96 5.05 31.18
C THR A 31 3.57 5.94 30.10
N ALA A 32 3.99 5.39 28.96
CA ALA A 32 4.55 6.17 27.86
C ALA A 32 3.56 7.23 27.34
N VAL A 33 2.30 6.85 27.14
CA VAL A 33 1.24 7.76 26.66
C VAL A 33 0.92 8.84 27.69
N VAL A 34 0.86 8.50 28.98
CA VAL A 34 0.65 9.48 30.06
C VAL A 34 1.81 10.48 30.10
N LEU A 35 3.05 10.00 30.07
CA LEU A 35 4.23 10.86 30.05
C LEU A 35 4.25 11.76 28.80
N ALA A 36 4.00 11.21 27.61
CA ALA A 36 3.90 11.98 26.37
C ALA A 36 2.81 13.07 26.44
N SER A 37 1.63 12.71 26.97
CA SER A 37 0.52 13.64 27.14
C SER A 37 0.87 14.76 28.14
N LEU A 38 1.55 14.44 29.24
CA LEU A 38 2.03 15.43 30.21
C LEU A 38 3.09 16.35 29.60
N LEU A 39 4.07 15.80 28.87
CA LEU A 39 5.10 16.57 28.17
C LEU A 39 4.48 17.53 27.14
N SER A 40 3.40 17.12 26.47
CA SER A 40 2.69 17.97 25.51
C SER A 40 2.07 19.22 26.14
N LEU A 41 1.73 19.19 27.44
CA LEU A 41 1.22 20.36 28.17
C LEU A 41 2.31 21.42 28.40
N PHE A 42 3.57 21.01 28.48
CA PHE A 42 4.71 21.90 28.67
C PHE A 42 5.37 22.34 27.37
N ARG A 43 5.08 21.67 26.24
CA ARG A 43 5.51 22.14 24.93
C ARG A 43 4.64 23.31 24.50
N ASN A 44 5.28 24.48 24.41
CA ASN A 44 4.68 25.65 23.81
C ASN A 44 4.72 25.50 22.28
N GLU A 45 3.94 24.58 21.73
CA GLU A 45 3.78 24.48 20.27
C GLU A 45 2.94 25.67 19.81
N SER A 46 3.60 26.60 19.11
CA SER A 46 2.94 27.66 18.35
C SER A 46 1.88 27.02 17.46
N LYS A 47 0.61 27.17 17.83
CA LYS A 47 -0.49 26.72 16.98
C LYS A 47 -0.43 27.49 15.67
N ILE A 48 -0.12 26.78 14.59
CA ILE A 48 -0.28 27.33 13.24
C ILE A 48 -1.77 27.54 13.03
N HIS A 49 -2.16 28.76 12.72
CA HIS A 49 -3.53 29.09 12.35
C HIS A 49 -3.56 29.24 10.84
N ALA A 50 -4.17 28.27 10.16
CA ALA A 50 -4.44 28.39 8.73
C ALA A 50 -5.32 29.61 8.48
N SER A 51 -5.01 30.37 7.42
CA SER A 51 -5.79 31.52 7.00
C SER A 51 -5.96 31.50 5.47
N PRO A 52 -7.17 31.21 4.94
CA PRO A 52 -8.36 30.74 5.67
C PRO A 52 -8.26 29.25 6.06
N PRO A 53 -8.76 28.85 7.23
CA PRO A 53 -8.77 27.44 7.62
C PRO A 53 -9.78 26.65 6.79
N LYS A 54 -9.32 25.55 6.20
CA LYS A 54 -10.17 24.58 5.48
C LYS A 54 -10.69 23.47 6.39
N LYS A 55 -11.88 22.95 6.07
CA LYS A 55 -12.44 21.74 6.66
C LYS A 55 -12.23 20.56 5.74
N VAL A 56 -11.44 19.59 6.20
CA VAL A 56 -10.99 18.46 5.39
C VAL A 56 -11.55 17.16 5.94
N LEU A 57 -12.21 16.37 5.10
CA LEU A 57 -12.60 15.00 5.41
C LEU A 57 -11.43 14.07 5.09
N VAL A 58 -11.04 13.21 6.03
CA VAL A 58 -10.06 12.14 5.81
C VAL A 58 -10.73 10.81 6.15
N THR A 59 -10.82 9.91 5.17
CA THR A 59 -11.34 8.55 5.35
C THR A 59 -10.20 7.54 5.46
N GLY A 60 -10.43 6.41 6.15
CA GLY A 60 -9.38 5.39 6.33
C GLY A 60 -8.39 5.72 7.45
N VAL A 61 -8.84 6.50 8.45
CA VAL A 61 -8.02 6.94 9.59
C VAL A 61 -7.71 5.83 10.61
N SER A 62 -8.20 4.60 10.40
CA SER A 62 -7.73 3.39 11.10
C SER A 62 -6.37 2.92 10.62
N MET A 63 -5.94 3.36 9.43
CA MET A 63 -4.65 3.04 8.84
C MET A 63 -3.64 4.14 9.13
N SER A 64 -2.36 3.79 9.29
CA SER A 64 -1.29 4.74 9.59
C SER A 64 -1.22 5.88 8.56
N LYS A 65 -1.40 5.55 7.28
CA LYS A 65 -1.43 6.54 6.18
C LYS A 65 -2.51 7.61 6.33
N GLY A 66 -3.74 7.22 6.67
CA GLY A 66 -4.85 8.15 6.85
C GLY A 66 -4.67 9.01 8.10
N LEU A 67 -4.21 8.38 9.18
CA LEU A 67 -3.90 9.08 10.43
C LEU A 67 -2.77 10.10 10.26
N ALA A 68 -1.72 9.78 9.50
CA ALA A 68 -0.62 10.69 9.24
C ALA A 68 -1.04 11.91 8.43
N ILE A 69 -1.86 11.72 7.39
CA ILE A 69 -2.44 12.84 6.62
C ILE A 69 -3.29 13.73 7.53
N ALA A 70 -4.16 13.13 8.36
CA ALA A 70 -4.98 13.87 9.31
C ALA A 70 -4.14 14.70 10.29
N ARG A 71 -3.05 14.14 10.81
CA ARG A 71 -2.13 14.85 11.70
C ARG A 71 -1.43 16.01 11.02
N LEU A 72 -0.93 15.84 9.80
CA LEU A 72 -0.30 16.92 9.02
C LEU A 72 -1.28 18.09 8.80
N LEU A 73 -2.51 17.79 8.37
CA LEU A 73 -3.56 18.80 8.18
C LEU A 73 -3.88 19.55 9.48
N HIS A 74 -4.02 18.82 10.59
CA HIS A 74 -4.27 19.42 11.90
C HIS A 74 -3.12 20.31 12.37
N GLN A 75 -1.88 19.86 12.20
CA GLN A 75 -0.68 20.63 12.54
C GLN A 75 -0.57 21.93 11.76
N GLN A 76 -1.06 21.95 10.51
CA GLN A 76 -1.14 23.18 9.69
C GLN A 76 -2.38 24.04 9.99
N GLY A 77 -3.19 23.70 11.00
CA GLY A 77 -4.30 24.53 11.46
C GLY A 77 -5.63 24.30 10.74
N HIS A 78 -5.77 23.21 9.98
CA HIS A 78 -7.02 22.83 9.34
C HIS A 78 -7.94 22.05 10.28
N THR A 79 -9.24 22.12 10.03
CA THR A 79 -10.22 21.30 10.76
C THR A 79 -10.37 19.95 10.08
N VAL A 80 -10.00 18.87 10.75
CA VAL A 80 -10.09 17.52 10.19
C VAL A 80 -11.32 16.79 10.71
N ILE A 81 -12.16 16.32 9.80
CA ILE A 81 -13.23 15.35 10.06
C ILE A 81 -12.70 13.98 9.66
N GLY A 82 -12.74 13.03 10.59
CA GLY A 82 -12.29 11.67 10.37
C GLY A 82 -13.47 10.75 10.06
N ALA A 83 -13.27 9.78 9.18
CA ALA A 83 -14.25 8.72 9.00
C ALA A 83 -13.60 7.38 8.69
N ASP A 84 -14.23 6.29 9.15
CA ASP A 84 -13.76 4.95 8.89
C ASP A 84 -14.91 3.94 8.94
N ARG A 85 -14.78 2.80 8.26
CA ARG A 85 -15.73 1.70 8.36
C ARG A 85 -15.61 0.98 9.72
N TYR A 86 -14.42 1.03 10.33
CA TYR A 86 -14.20 0.41 11.62
C TYR A 86 -14.53 1.36 12.78
N GLN A 87 -15.53 1.00 13.57
CA GLN A 87 -15.99 1.82 14.71
C GLN A 87 -14.89 2.07 15.75
N LEU A 88 -13.94 1.14 15.91
CA LEU A 88 -12.86 1.26 16.89
C LEU A 88 -11.53 1.64 16.22
N SER A 89 -11.61 2.34 15.08
CA SER A 89 -10.47 2.96 14.42
C SER A 89 -9.62 3.79 15.39
N SER A 90 -8.31 3.58 15.38
CA SER A 90 -7.35 4.35 16.17
C SER A 90 -7.41 5.86 15.89
N GLY A 91 -7.77 6.26 14.67
CA GLY A 91 -7.99 7.67 14.34
C GLY A 91 -9.09 8.33 15.17
N ARG A 92 -10.11 7.60 15.63
CA ARG A 92 -11.22 8.14 16.43
C ARG A 92 -10.75 8.86 17.71
N VAL A 93 -9.64 8.41 18.29
CA VAL A 93 -9.08 8.96 19.54
C VAL A 93 -7.91 9.92 19.30
N SER A 94 -7.61 10.21 18.03
CA SER A 94 -6.59 11.20 17.67
C SER A 94 -7.06 12.61 17.97
N ARG A 95 -6.18 13.42 18.56
CA ARG A 95 -6.39 14.86 18.77
C ARG A 95 -6.49 15.63 17.45
N ALA A 96 -5.95 15.08 16.36
CA ALA A 96 -6.04 15.67 15.04
C ALA A 96 -7.47 15.66 14.49
N ILE A 97 -8.31 14.74 14.95
CA ILE A 97 -9.67 14.55 14.44
C ILE A 97 -10.68 15.28 15.31
N ARG A 98 -11.33 16.30 14.74
CA ARG A 98 -12.34 17.12 15.44
C ARG A 98 -13.62 16.34 15.72
N LYS A 99 -14.03 15.49 14.78
CA LYS A 99 -15.24 14.67 14.82
C LYS A 99 -15.03 13.42 13.97
N PHE A 100 -15.51 12.28 14.45
CA PHE A 100 -15.34 10.99 13.80
C PHE A 100 -16.69 10.38 13.39
N TYR A 101 -16.78 9.89 12.16
CA TYR A 101 -17.94 9.19 11.62
C TYR A 101 -17.64 7.72 11.31
N VAL A 102 -18.60 6.84 11.62
CA VAL A 102 -18.56 5.45 11.16
C VAL A 102 -19.23 5.38 9.79
N LEU A 103 -18.57 4.75 8.83
CA LEU A 103 -19.06 4.53 7.48
C LEU A 103 -19.67 3.12 7.35
N PRO A 104 -20.77 2.96 6.61
CA PRO A 104 -21.33 1.65 6.29
C PRO A 104 -20.35 0.74 5.53
N HIS A 105 -20.63 -0.56 5.56
CA HIS A 105 -19.98 -1.51 4.66
C HIS A 105 -20.47 -1.31 3.21
N PHE A 106 -19.62 -1.68 2.25
CA PHE A 106 -19.92 -1.60 0.83
C PHE A 106 -21.08 -2.53 0.44
N LEU A 107 -21.81 -2.14 -0.58
CA LEU A 107 -22.85 -2.98 -1.16
C LEU A 107 -22.21 -4.06 -2.05
N HIS A 108 -21.95 -5.24 -1.48
CA HIS A 108 -21.31 -6.36 -2.21
C HIS A 108 -22.13 -6.97 -3.34
N SER A 109 -23.44 -6.67 -3.42
CA SER A 109 -24.32 -7.19 -4.47
C SER A 109 -24.36 -6.33 -5.73
N ALA A 110 -23.75 -5.14 -5.71
CA ALA A 110 -23.81 -4.21 -6.84
C ALA A 110 -23.06 -4.78 -8.05
N ARG A 111 -23.73 -4.88 -9.20
CA ARG A 111 -23.16 -5.44 -10.44
C ARG A 111 -22.89 -4.40 -11.52
N ASN A 112 -23.36 -3.18 -11.33
CA ASN A 112 -23.24 -2.09 -12.27
C ASN A 112 -23.15 -0.74 -11.54
N ARG A 113 -22.76 0.30 -12.27
CA ARG A 113 -22.57 1.66 -11.74
C ARG A 113 -23.81 2.20 -11.03
N ALA A 114 -25.00 2.03 -11.62
CA ALA A 114 -26.26 2.56 -11.07
C ALA A 114 -26.65 1.91 -9.72
N GLU A 115 -26.27 0.65 -9.50
CA GLU A 115 -26.42 -0.01 -8.20
C GLU A 115 -25.35 0.46 -7.20
N MET A 116 -24.11 0.64 -7.65
CA MET A 116 -23.03 1.17 -6.81
C MET A 116 -23.29 2.61 -6.36
N GLU A 117 -23.95 3.44 -7.17
CA GLU A 117 -24.34 4.81 -6.78
C GLU A 117 -25.32 4.83 -5.60
N LYS A 118 -26.04 3.73 -5.36
CA LYS A 118 -26.94 3.54 -4.21
C LYS A 118 -26.24 2.90 -3.02
N ASP A 119 -24.93 2.70 -3.08
CA ASP A 119 -24.16 2.12 -1.99
C ASP A 119 -24.29 3.00 -0.73
N PRO A 120 -24.70 2.44 0.43
CA PRO A 120 -24.86 3.20 1.66
C PRO A 120 -23.57 3.89 2.11
N TYR A 121 -22.39 3.36 1.73
CA TYR A 121 -21.10 4.02 1.91
C TYR A 121 -21.05 5.39 1.21
N ILE A 122 -21.40 5.42 -0.08
CA ILE A 122 -21.35 6.62 -0.92
C ILE A 122 -22.38 7.64 -0.45
N VAL A 123 -23.60 7.18 -0.19
CA VAL A 123 -24.68 8.04 0.35
C VAL A 123 -24.23 8.67 1.67
N ARG A 124 -23.64 7.89 2.57
CA ARG A 124 -23.15 8.40 3.86
C ARG A 124 -22.02 9.42 3.70
N LEU A 125 -21.11 9.22 2.76
CA LEU A 125 -20.05 10.19 2.48
C LEU A 125 -20.64 11.52 2.00
N LEU A 126 -21.59 11.47 1.06
CA LEU A 126 -22.26 12.66 0.55
C LEU A 126 -22.99 13.43 1.67
N ASP A 127 -23.65 12.72 2.59
CA ASP A 127 -24.30 13.31 3.76
C ASP A 127 -23.31 14.00 4.70
N ILE A 128 -22.16 13.37 4.97
CA ILE A 128 -21.10 13.96 5.79
C ILE A 128 -20.55 15.21 5.11
N VAL A 129 -20.24 15.13 3.81
CA VAL A 129 -19.72 16.25 3.02
C VAL A 129 -20.65 17.46 3.10
N ARG A 130 -21.96 17.25 2.91
CA ARG A 130 -22.97 18.32 2.97
C ARG A 130 -23.17 18.88 4.37
N SER A 131 -23.35 18.01 5.36
CA SER A 131 -23.64 18.43 6.75
C SER A 131 -22.47 19.13 7.42
N GLU A 132 -21.25 18.68 7.16
CA GLU A 132 -20.05 19.30 7.69
C GLU A 132 -19.58 20.48 6.82
N ARG A 133 -20.06 20.64 5.58
CA ARG A 133 -19.55 21.64 4.62
C ARG A 133 -18.04 21.44 4.38
N ILE A 134 -17.70 20.26 3.89
CA ILE A 134 -16.31 19.87 3.63
C ILE A 134 -15.78 20.65 2.42
N ASP A 135 -14.58 21.23 2.54
CA ASP A 135 -13.90 21.89 1.42
C ASP A 135 -13.15 20.86 0.55
N LEU A 136 -12.48 19.92 1.22
CA LEU A 136 -11.60 18.92 0.61
C LEU A 136 -11.83 17.53 1.23
N TRP A 137 -11.90 16.50 0.41
CA TRP A 137 -11.89 15.11 0.86
C TRP A 137 -10.64 14.38 0.36
N ILE A 138 -9.93 13.73 1.29
CA ILE A 138 -8.75 12.90 1.02
C ILE A 138 -9.00 11.47 1.51
N PRO A 139 -9.32 10.52 0.62
CA PRO A 139 -9.47 9.13 0.99
C PRO A 139 -8.14 8.40 1.12
N ALA A 140 -7.95 7.71 2.24
CA ALA A 140 -6.84 6.77 2.43
C ALA A 140 -7.34 5.33 2.43
N SER A 141 -7.95 4.87 1.33
CA SER A 141 -8.62 3.56 1.24
C SER A 141 -7.71 2.35 1.25
N ASP A 142 -8.27 1.22 1.68
CA ASP A 142 -7.70 -0.10 1.42
C ASP A 142 -7.91 -0.52 -0.05
N VAL A 143 -7.39 -1.69 -0.43
CA VAL A 143 -7.46 -2.24 -1.79
C VAL A 143 -8.89 -2.27 -2.34
N HIS A 144 -9.88 -2.64 -1.52
CA HIS A 144 -11.27 -2.77 -1.98
C HIS A 144 -12.00 -1.43 -2.00
N GLY A 145 -11.50 -0.43 -1.28
CA GLY A 145 -12.15 0.88 -1.16
C GLY A 145 -11.95 1.81 -2.36
N ALA A 146 -10.84 1.67 -3.11
CA ALA A 146 -10.47 2.65 -4.15
C ALA A 146 -11.54 2.84 -5.24
N MET A 147 -12.17 1.75 -5.68
CA MET A 147 -13.26 1.77 -6.67
C MET A 147 -14.50 2.52 -6.13
N HIS A 148 -14.89 2.26 -4.88
CA HIS A 148 -16.01 2.95 -4.25
C HIS A 148 -15.70 4.43 -4.00
N ASP A 149 -14.45 4.75 -3.65
CA ASP A 149 -14.01 6.14 -3.47
C ASP A 149 -13.98 6.91 -4.80
N GLY A 150 -13.59 6.27 -5.90
CA GLY A 150 -13.62 6.89 -7.22
C GLY A 150 -15.04 7.23 -7.67
N LEU A 151 -16.00 6.33 -7.43
CA LEU A 151 -17.41 6.63 -7.70
C LEU A 151 -17.98 7.70 -6.75
N ALA A 152 -17.60 7.65 -5.47
CA ALA A 152 -18.01 8.66 -4.50
C ALA A 152 -17.45 10.04 -4.85
N LYS A 153 -16.22 10.12 -5.38
CA LYS A 153 -15.66 11.36 -5.92
C LYS A 153 -16.56 11.91 -7.01
N ASP A 154 -16.85 11.11 -8.04
CA ASP A 154 -17.65 11.55 -9.18
C ASP A 154 -19.00 12.13 -8.71
N MET A 155 -19.63 11.46 -7.74
CA MET A 155 -20.88 11.91 -7.14
C MET A 155 -20.74 13.18 -6.28
N ILE A 156 -19.69 13.28 -5.46
CA ILE A 156 -19.48 14.43 -4.59
C ILE A 156 -19.19 15.69 -5.41
N GLU A 157 -18.30 15.61 -6.39
CA GLU A 157 -17.92 16.77 -7.22
C GLU A 157 -19.06 17.19 -8.17
N ALA A 158 -19.92 16.26 -8.59
CA ALA A 158 -21.11 16.58 -9.39
C ALA A 158 -22.23 17.27 -8.60
N HIS A 159 -22.31 17.06 -7.28
CA HIS A 159 -23.44 17.51 -6.47
C HIS A 159 -23.08 18.52 -5.36
N THR A 160 -21.80 18.88 -5.23
CA THR A 160 -21.28 19.80 -4.19
C THR A 160 -20.10 20.60 -4.73
N SER A 161 -19.65 21.62 -3.99
CA SER A 161 -18.43 22.38 -4.29
C SER A 161 -17.15 21.75 -3.72
N THR A 162 -17.27 20.61 -3.03
CA THR A 162 -16.14 19.91 -2.40
C THR A 162 -15.22 19.36 -3.47
N LYS A 163 -13.90 19.50 -3.27
CA LYS A 163 -12.88 18.86 -4.12
C LYS A 163 -12.39 17.56 -3.50
N VAL A 164 -12.00 16.60 -4.34
CA VAL A 164 -11.60 15.26 -3.89
C VAL A 164 -10.25 14.85 -4.49
N ILE A 165 -9.30 14.50 -3.59
CA ILE A 165 -8.00 13.92 -3.95
C ILE A 165 -8.16 12.41 -4.17
N GLN A 166 -8.78 12.02 -5.27
CA GLN A 166 -8.97 10.63 -5.67
C GLN A 166 -9.17 10.53 -7.17
N LEU A 167 -8.73 9.48 -7.84
CA LEU A 167 -9.06 9.32 -9.26
C LEU A 167 -10.55 8.94 -9.44
N GLY A 168 -11.17 9.42 -10.52
CA GLY A 168 -12.55 9.02 -10.87
C GLY A 168 -12.66 7.53 -11.18
N TYR A 169 -13.89 6.99 -11.15
CA TYR A 169 -14.14 5.55 -11.23
C TYR A 169 -13.44 4.85 -12.41
N ASP A 170 -13.54 5.41 -13.62
CA ASP A 170 -13.01 4.80 -14.85
C ASP A 170 -11.46 4.75 -14.84
N ASN A 171 -10.83 5.78 -14.28
CA ASN A 171 -9.37 5.83 -14.12
C ASN A 171 -8.89 4.79 -13.09
N VAL A 172 -9.58 4.67 -11.96
CA VAL A 172 -9.28 3.64 -10.96
C VAL A 172 -9.45 2.24 -11.56
N ALA A 173 -10.55 2.00 -12.29
CA ALA A 173 -10.82 0.72 -12.95
C ALA A 173 -9.71 0.31 -13.92
N THR A 174 -9.20 1.28 -14.67
CA THR A 174 -8.11 1.08 -15.65
C THR A 174 -6.79 0.77 -14.96
N LEU A 175 -6.47 1.44 -13.86
CA LEU A 175 -5.16 1.37 -13.20
C LEU A 175 -5.04 0.20 -12.21
N ASP A 176 -6.10 -0.11 -11.45
CA ASP A 176 -6.08 -1.17 -10.44
C ASP A 176 -6.09 -2.58 -11.10
N ASN A 177 -6.70 -2.70 -12.28
CA ASN A 177 -6.65 -3.92 -13.06
C ASN A 177 -5.33 -4.03 -13.83
N LYS A 178 -4.55 -5.06 -13.51
CA LYS A 178 -3.22 -5.31 -14.09
C LYS A 178 -3.23 -5.39 -15.63
N ALA A 179 -4.27 -5.95 -16.24
CA ALA A 179 -4.31 -6.09 -17.69
C ALA A 179 -4.51 -4.72 -18.37
N THR A 180 -5.52 -3.96 -17.94
CA THR A 180 -5.81 -2.64 -18.51
C THR A 180 -4.71 -1.62 -18.19
N PHE A 181 -4.07 -1.73 -17.03
CA PHE A 181 -2.89 -0.93 -16.70
C PHE A 181 -1.74 -1.21 -17.67
N MET A 182 -1.45 -2.49 -17.94
CA MET A 182 -0.39 -2.87 -18.89
C MET A 182 -0.72 -2.46 -20.33
N ASP A 183 -2.00 -2.48 -20.72
CA ASP A 183 -2.44 -1.95 -22.01
C ASP A 183 -2.24 -0.42 -22.11
N LEU A 184 -2.52 0.32 -21.02
CA LEU A 184 -2.23 1.75 -20.92
C LEU A 184 -0.72 2.02 -21.06
N VAL A 185 0.11 1.34 -20.28
CA VAL A 185 1.59 1.46 -20.35
C VAL A 185 2.10 1.19 -21.77
N ARG A 186 1.57 0.15 -22.43
CA ARG A 186 1.91 -0.17 -23.83
C ARG A 186 1.49 0.93 -24.79
N SER A 187 0.28 1.48 -24.63
CA SER A 187 -0.25 2.53 -25.51
C SER A 187 0.58 3.82 -25.46
N LEU A 188 1.23 4.07 -24.32
CA LEU A 188 2.13 5.20 -24.12
C LEU A 188 3.58 4.94 -24.57
N GLY A 189 3.88 3.74 -25.06
CA GLY A 189 5.23 3.36 -25.49
C GLY A 189 6.24 3.29 -24.34
N LEU A 190 5.76 3.13 -23.10
CA LEU A 190 6.61 3.04 -21.91
C LEU A 190 7.21 1.63 -21.77
N SER A 191 8.39 1.56 -21.14
CA SER A 191 9.05 0.29 -20.83
C SER A 191 8.16 -0.60 -19.96
N MET A 192 7.99 -1.85 -20.36
CA MET A 192 7.23 -2.86 -19.64
C MET A 192 7.83 -4.25 -19.87
N PRO A 193 7.66 -5.21 -18.93
CA PRO A 193 8.06 -6.59 -19.17
C PRO A 193 7.41 -7.13 -20.44
N THR A 194 8.14 -7.92 -21.22
CA THR A 194 7.56 -8.60 -22.38
C THR A 194 6.37 -9.44 -21.93
N THR A 195 5.15 -9.04 -22.32
CA THR A 195 3.91 -9.65 -21.84
C THR A 195 2.98 -9.95 -23.01
N GLN A 196 2.49 -11.19 -23.10
CA GLN A 196 1.54 -11.61 -24.12
C GLN A 196 0.46 -12.52 -23.53
N ARG A 197 -0.79 -12.37 -23.98
CA ARG A 197 -1.87 -13.29 -23.64
C ARG A 197 -1.71 -14.58 -24.43
N VAL A 198 -1.86 -15.71 -23.75
CA VAL A 198 -1.80 -17.06 -24.33
C VAL A 198 -2.98 -17.87 -23.82
N SER A 199 -3.63 -18.60 -24.71
CA SER A 199 -4.84 -19.39 -24.45
C SER A 199 -4.63 -20.88 -24.67
N SER A 200 -3.49 -21.28 -25.22
CA SER A 200 -3.16 -22.67 -25.53
C SER A 200 -1.67 -22.97 -25.41
N ALA A 201 -1.35 -24.26 -25.25
CA ALA A 201 0.02 -24.77 -25.27
C ALA A 201 0.75 -24.41 -26.58
N SER A 202 0.05 -24.47 -27.72
CA SER A 202 0.61 -24.11 -29.03
C SER A 202 0.96 -22.62 -29.13
N GLU A 203 0.14 -21.73 -28.57
CA GLU A 203 0.44 -20.29 -28.55
C GLU A 203 1.64 -19.98 -27.66
N LEU A 204 1.73 -20.61 -26.48
CA LEU A 204 2.88 -20.46 -25.59
C LEU A 204 4.17 -21.01 -26.21
N GLN A 205 4.09 -22.15 -26.89
CA GLN A 205 5.23 -22.72 -27.60
C GLN A 205 5.67 -21.81 -28.75
N SER A 206 4.72 -21.33 -29.57
CA SER A 206 5.00 -20.38 -30.66
C SER A 206 5.60 -19.06 -30.17
N PHE A 207 5.16 -18.57 -29.01
CA PHE A 207 5.73 -17.40 -28.35
C PHE A 207 7.23 -17.55 -28.07
N LEU A 208 7.64 -18.72 -27.53
CA LEU A 208 9.03 -19.03 -27.22
C LEU A 208 9.84 -19.34 -28.49
N GLU A 209 9.27 -20.09 -29.44
CA GLU A 209 9.90 -20.43 -30.73
C GLU A 209 10.28 -19.19 -31.52
N THR A 210 9.35 -18.24 -31.65
CA THR A 210 9.55 -16.99 -32.41
C THR A 210 10.70 -16.16 -31.84
N ARG A 211 11.00 -16.33 -30.54
CA ARG A 211 12.07 -15.64 -29.82
C ARG A 211 13.34 -16.48 -29.69
N GLN A 212 13.34 -17.72 -30.17
CA GLN A 212 14.42 -18.70 -30.01
C GLN A 212 14.72 -19.03 -28.54
N GLU A 213 13.68 -19.08 -27.70
CA GLU A 213 13.76 -19.25 -26.24
C GLU A 213 13.05 -20.54 -25.79
N LEU A 214 13.14 -21.61 -26.58
CA LEU A 214 12.65 -22.94 -26.18
C LEU A 214 13.60 -23.68 -25.20
N SER A 215 14.86 -23.28 -25.13
CA SER A 215 15.85 -23.83 -24.21
C SER A 215 16.61 -22.71 -23.51
N MET A 216 16.95 -22.89 -22.23
CA MET A 216 17.70 -21.90 -21.45
C MET A 216 19.06 -21.61 -22.07
N ARG A 217 19.35 -20.33 -22.29
CA ARG A 217 20.64 -19.83 -22.76
C ARG A 217 21.27 -18.93 -21.70
N PRO A 218 22.61 -18.90 -21.58
CA PRO A 218 23.28 -17.93 -20.72
C PRO A 218 22.87 -16.50 -21.11
N GLY A 219 22.24 -15.77 -20.20
CA GLY A 219 21.73 -14.42 -20.43
C GLY A 219 20.44 -14.33 -21.27
N GLY A 220 19.79 -15.45 -21.57
CA GLY A 220 18.45 -15.48 -22.20
C GLY A 220 17.36 -15.07 -21.22
N ALA A 221 16.24 -14.55 -21.74
CA ALA A 221 15.10 -14.21 -20.90
C ALA A 221 14.43 -15.47 -20.36
N GLN A 222 13.77 -15.30 -19.22
CA GLN A 222 12.84 -16.29 -18.70
C GLN A 222 11.46 -15.68 -18.62
N TYR A 223 10.45 -16.53 -18.55
CA TYR A 223 9.05 -16.17 -18.59
C TYR A 223 8.30 -16.93 -17.52
N ILE A 224 7.38 -16.24 -16.86
CA ILE A 224 6.40 -16.81 -15.95
C ILE A 224 5.05 -16.85 -16.65
N VAL A 225 4.33 -17.96 -16.50
CA VAL A 225 2.98 -18.14 -17.03
C VAL A 225 1.99 -18.07 -15.89
N LYS A 226 1.04 -17.12 -15.96
CA LYS A 226 0.07 -16.85 -14.89
C LYS A 226 -1.36 -16.84 -15.47
N PRO A 227 -2.36 -17.42 -14.78
CA PRO A 227 -3.75 -17.28 -15.20
C PRO A 227 -4.23 -15.83 -15.01
N ILE A 228 -5.14 -15.37 -15.88
CA ILE A 228 -5.84 -14.11 -15.76
C ILE A 228 -7.08 -14.34 -14.89
N GLY A 229 -7.06 -13.82 -13.65
CA GLY A 229 -8.20 -13.88 -12.72
C GLY A 229 -7.89 -14.54 -11.37
N VAL A 230 -8.89 -14.58 -10.49
CA VAL A 230 -8.79 -15.07 -9.10
C VAL A 230 -9.09 -16.56 -9.06
N ASN A 231 -8.20 -17.40 -9.59
CA ASN A 231 -8.23 -18.84 -9.36
C ASN A 231 -7.01 -19.23 -8.52
N ASP A 232 -7.18 -19.23 -7.19
CA ASP A 232 -6.12 -19.51 -6.21
C ASP A 232 -5.56 -20.94 -6.29
N VAL A 233 -6.26 -21.86 -6.97
CA VAL A 233 -5.84 -23.26 -7.16
C VAL A 233 -4.67 -23.40 -8.15
N ALA A 234 -4.39 -22.39 -8.99
CA ALA A 234 -3.33 -22.45 -10.00
C ALA A 234 -1.99 -21.79 -9.59
N ARG A 235 -1.89 -21.24 -8.36
CA ARG A 235 -0.69 -20.50 -7.92
C ARG A 235 0.51 -21.38 -7.52
N TYR A 236 0.34 -22.69 -7.37
CA TYR A 236 1.34 -23.53 -6.70
C TYR A 236 2.39 -24.17 -7.62
N ASP A 237 2.31 -24.00 -8.94
CA ASP A 237 3.33 -24.54 -9.85
C ASP A 237 3.44 -23.69 -11.14
N MET A 238 3.83 -22.42 -10.99
CA MET A 238 4.13 -21.51 -12.10
C MET A 238 5.63 -21.62 -12.47
N PRO A 239 6.00 -22.41 -13.49
CA PRO A 239 7.40 -22.64 -13.81
C PRO A 239 7.97 -21.42 -14.53
N LEU A 240 9.27 -21.18 -14.33
CA LEU A 240 10.01 -20.31 -15.22
C LEU A 240 10.36 -21.09 -16.49
N LEU A 241 9.98 -20.55 -17.64
CA LEU A 241 10.29 -21.09 -18.96
C LEU A 241 11.29 -20.16 -19.67
N PRO A 242 12.16 -20.65 -20.56
CA PRO A 242 12.39 -22.07 -20.84
C PRO A 242 13.08 -22.81 -19.67
N LEU A 243 13.08 -24.14 -19.76
CA LEU A 243 13.90 -25.06 -18.97
C LEU A 243 15.23 -25.35 -19.68
N LYS A 244 16.08 -26.23 -19.14
CA LYS A 244 17.44 -26.43 -19.66
C LYS A 244 17.45 -26.90 -21.12
N THR A 245 16.50 -27.74 -21.49
CA THR A 245 16.37 -28.30 -22.84
C THR A 245 15.01 -27.98 -23.45
N GLU A 246 14.93 -28.02 -24.78
CA GLU A 246 13.69 -27.81 -25.53
C GLU A 246 12.63 -28.88 -25.22
N GLU A 247 13.07 -30.13 -25.03
CA GLU A 247 12.21 -31.25 -24.67
C GLU A 247 11.58 -31.05 -23.29
N GLU A 248 12.36 -30.62 -22.30
CA GLU A 248 11.85 -30.30 -20.95
C GLU A 248 10.86 -29.14 -21.00
N THR A 249 11.18 -28.05 -21.71
CA THR A 249 10.29 -26.89 -21.86
C THR A 249 8.96 -27.31 -22.50
N THR A 250 9.01 -28.07 -23.60
CA THR A 250 7.82 -28.53 -24.33
C THR A 250 6.99 -29.49 -23.49
N ALA A 251 7.63 -30.41 -22.77
CA ALA A 251 6.95 -31.29 -21.83
C ALA A 251 6.26 -30.49 -20.71
N ARG A 252 6.92 -29.46 -20.18
CA ARG A 252 6.35 -28.60 -19.13
C ARG A 252 5.18 -27.77 -19.64
N ILE A 253 5.24 -27.19 -20.83
CA ILE A 253 4.13 -26.44 -21.45
C ILE A 253 2.86 -27.30 -21.52
N LYS A 254 2.98 -28.60 -21.85
CA LYS A 254 1.85 -29.53 -21.92
C LYS A 254 1.18 -29.79 -20.57
N THR A 255 1.87 -29.54 -19.46
CA THR A 255 1.30 -29.71 -18.11
C THR A 255 0.51 -28.49 -17.64
N ILE A 256 0.61 -27.34 -18.33
CA ILE A 256 -0.12 -26.12 -17.97
C ILE A 256 -1.60 -26.34 -18.32
N PRO A 257 -2.52 -26.21 -17.35
CA PRO A 257 -3.93 -26.49 -17.58
C PRO A 257 -4.60 -25.31 -18.27
N PHE A 258 -4.38 -25.18 -19.59
CA PHE A 258 -5.15 -24.30 -20.47
C PHE A 258 -6.60 -24.80 -20.55
N ALA A 259 -7.37 -24.60 -19.49
CA ALA A 259 -8.77 -24.98 -19.40
C ALA A 259 -9.62 -24.04 -20.27
N ARG A 260 -10.72 -24.55 -20.83
CA ARG A 260 -11.67 -23.73 -21.62
C ARG A 260 -12.22 -22.60 -20.74
N GLY A 261 -11.91 -21.36 -21.09
CA GLY A 261 -12.40 -20.15 -20.42
C GLY A 261 -11.46 -19.55 -19.38
N THR A 262 -10.25 -20.09 -19.18
CA THR A 262 -9.21 -19.41 -18.37
C THR A 262 -8.10 -18.92 -19.29
N ASP A 263 -8.00 -17.61 -19.47
CA ASP A 263 -6.89 -17.00 -20.19
C ASP A 263 -5.62 -16.98 -19.34
N PHE A 264 -4.46 -17.04 -19.97
CA PHE A 264 -3.17 -16.90 -19.31
C PHE A 264 -2.38 -15.73 -19.91
N ILE A 265 -1.44 -15.20 -19.12
CA ILE A 265 -0.37 -14.33 -19.59
C ILE A 265 0.96 -15.07 -19.50
N VAL A 266 1.78 -14.95 -20.55
CA VAL A 266 3.22 -15.20 -20.48
C VAL A 266 3.90 -13.85 -20.32
N GLN A 267 4.70 -13.72 -19.25
CA GLN A 267 5.35 -12.47 -18.89
C GLN A 267 6.82 -12.71 -18.60
N GLU A 268 7.69 -11.83 -19.10
CA GLU A 268 9.11 -11.85 -18.80
C GLU A 268 9.35 -11.80 -17.30
N TYR A 269 10.17 -12.72 -16.82
CA TYR A 269 10.57 -12.81 -15.44
C TYR A 269 11.76 -11.88 -15.20
N ILE A 270 11.45 -10.69 -14.68
CA ILE A 270 12.46 -9.71 -14.30
C ILE A 270 13.11 -10.17 -12.99
N ARG A 271 14.39 -10.54 -13.06
CA ARG A 271 15.23 -10.79 -11.89
C ARG A 271 15.73 -9.47 -11.36
N GLY A 272 15.14 -9.01 -10.26
CA GLY A 272 15.38 -7.68 -9.75
C GLY A 272 14.82 -7.44 -8.37
N ASP A 273 15.30 -6.38 -7.75
CA ASP A 273 14.72 -5.84 -6.54
C ASP A 273 13.39 -5.15 -6.86
N GLU A 274 12.45 -5.24 -5.93
CA GLU A 274 11.14 -4.59 -6.04
C GLU A 274 11.17 -3.22 -5.35
N PHE A 275 10.55 -2.23 -5.98
CA PHE A 275 10.41 -0.88 -5.45
C PHE A 275 8.98 -0.41 -5.64
N CYS A 276 8.50 0.44 -4.74
CA CYS A 276 7.19 1.06 -4.84
C CYS A 276 7.31 2.59 -4.75
N THR A 277 6.32 3.29 -5.30
CA THR A 277 6.26 4.75 -5.24
C THR A 277 5.04 5.23 -4.48
N HIS A 278 5.06 6.50 -4.09
CA HIS A 278 3.88 7.25 -3.70
C HIS A 278 3.92 8.61 -4.38
N ALA A 279 2.88 8.92 -5.14
CA ALA A 279 2.71 10.19 -5.79
C ALA A 279 1.36 10.83 -5.44
N LEU A 280 1.39 12.13 -5.19
CA LEU A 280 0.20 13.00 -5.23
C LEU A 280 0.18 13.68 -6.59
N ILE A 281 -0.92 13.53 -7.31
CA ILE A 281 -1.18 14.21 -8.56
C ILE A 281 -2.30 15.22 -8.37
N VAL A 282 -2.11 16.44 -8.86
CA VAL A 282 -3.17 17.45 -8.96
C VAL A 282 -3.12 18.03 -10.38
N HIS A 283 -4.26 18.02 -11.05
CA HIS A 283 -4.44 18.51 -12.42
C HIS A 283 -3.44 17.90 -13.43
N GLY A 284 -3.21 16.60 -13.36
CA GLY A 284 -2.26 15.91 -14.24
C GLY A 284 -0.79 16.18 -13.94
N GLN A 285 -0.47 16.92 -12.87
CA GLN A 285 0.90 17.22 -12.45
C GLN A 285 1.29 16.48 -11.18
N VAL A 286 2.48 15.90 -11.15
CA VAL A 286 3.05 15.28 -9.95
C VAL A 286 3.44 16.38 -8.96
N ARG A 287 2.69 16.51 -7.86
CA ARG A 287 2.87 17.55 -6.83
C ARG A 287 3.70 17.08 -5.64
N ALA A 288 3.68 15.79 -5.33
CA ALA A 288 4.58 15.20 -4.35
C ALA A 288 4.98 13.79 -4.79
N PHE A 289 6.21 13.39 -4.50
CA PHE A 289 6.74 12.10 -4.93
C PHE A 289 7.75 11.51 -3.95
N VAL A 290 7.69 10.20 -3.73
CA VAL A 290 8.74 9.41 -3.07
C VAL A 290 8.76 8.00 -3.66
N ALA A 291 9.96 7.42 -3.74
CA ALA A 291 10.18 6.02 -4.05
C ALA A 291 10.86 5.32 -2.87
N CYS A 292 10.58 4.05 -2.64
CA CYS A 292 11.21 3.23 -1.60
C CYS A 292 11.30 1.75 -2.02
N PRO A 293 12.19 0.95 -1.42
CA PRO A 293 12.18 -0.49 -1.59
C PRO A 293 10.80 -1.08 -1.24
N SER A 294 10.42 -2.16 -1.93
CA SER A 294 9.17 -2.89 -1.73
C SER A 294 9.42 -4.34 -1.31
N SER A 295 8.37 -5.01 -0.87
CA SER A 295 8.34 -6.44 -0.56
C SER A 295 6.89 -6.93 -0.50
N GLU A 296 6.69 -8.25 -0.53
CA GLU A 296 5.36 -8.87 -0.47
C GLU A 296 4.49 -8.40 0.71
N LEU A 297 5.12 -8.11 1.85
CA LEU A 297 4.48 -7.47 3.00
C LEU A 297 5.35 -6.31 3.48
N LEU A 298 5.14 -5.15 2.87
CA LEU A 298 5.94 -3.97 3.19
C LEU A 298 5.56 -3.40 4.57
N MET A 299 6.47 -3.55 5.53
CA MET A 299 6.37 -3.04 6.91
C MET A 299 7.55 -2.14 7.31
N HIS A 300 8.48 -1.90 6.38
CA HIS A 300 9.67 -1.07 6.60
C HIS A 300 9.82 -0.10 5.43
N TYR A 301 9.75 1.20 5.70
CA TYR A 301 9.84 2.21 4.65
C TYR A 301 11.11 3.04 4.80
N THR A 302 11.86 3.18 3.72
CA THR A 302 13.03 4.06 3.62
C THR A 302 12.99 4.76 2.27
N ALA A 303 12.99 6.10 2.26
CA ALA A 303 13.02 6.86 1.03
C ALA A 303 14.32 6.59 0.26
N LEU A 304 14.22 6.41 -1.06
CA LEU A 304 15.37 6.44 -1.94
C LEU A 304 15.97 7.86 -1.99
N PRO A 305 17.29 7.99 -2.17
CA PRO A 305 17.90 9.29 -2.44
C PRO A 305 17.27 9.92 -3.69
N ARG A 306 16.90 11.20 -3.59
CA ARG A 306 16.23 11.95 -4.66
C ARG A 306 17.05 11.99 -5.95
N GLU A 307 18.37 12.07 -5.80
CA GLU A 307 19.34 12.17 -6.89
C GLU A 307 19.68 10.80 -7.50
N SER A 308 19.13 9.71 -6.95
CA SER A 308 19.40 8.37 -7.48
C SER A 308 18.73 8.17 -8.84
N ALA A 309 19.42 7.48 -9.75
CA ALA A 309 18.89 7.19 -11.08
C ALA A 309 17.57 6.39 -11.05
N LEU A 310 17.38 5.54 -10.03
CA LEU A 310 16.14 4.80 -9.81
C LEU A 310 14.97 5.72 -9.47
N HIS A 311 15.18 6.64 -8.52
CA HIS A 311 14.16 7.61 -8.13
C HIS A 311 13.74 8.48 -9.32
N THR A 312 14.70 9.01 -10.08
CA THR A 312 14.43 9.81 -11.28
C THR A 312 13.67 9.02 -12.34
N ALA A 313 14.06 7.77 -12.63
CA ALA A 313 13.38 6.96 -13.62
C ALA A 313 11.91 6.68 -13.23
N MET A 314 11.64 6.37 -11.96
CA MET A 314 10.27 6.12 -11.47
C MET A 314 9.42 7.40 -11.45
N LEU A 315 10.03 8.56 -11.15
CA LEU A 315 9.38 9.86 -11.24
C LEU A 315 9.01 10.18 -12.70
N ASP A 316 9.92 9.98 -13.64
CA ASP A 316 9.70 10.23 -15.07
C ASP A 316 8.60 9.34 -15.63
N PHE A 317 8.54 8.07 -15.21
CA PHE A 317 7.41 7.18 -15.53
C PHE A 317 6.10 7.76 -14.98
N THR A 318 6.08 8.14 -13.70
CA THR A 318 4.88 8.67 -13.04
C THR A 318 4.39 9.95 -13.71
N LYS A 319 5.29 10.86 -14.10
CA LYS A 319 4.97 12.08 -14.86
C LYS A 319 4.35 11.76 -16.22
N GLN A 320 4.86 10.78 -16.95
CA GLN A 320 4.30 10.39 -18.24
C GLN A 320 2.89 9.81 -18.12
N ILE A 321 2.64 8.97 -17.11
CA ILE A 321 1.27 8.51 -16.81
C ILE A 321 0.37 9.70 -16.43
N ALA A 322 0.90 10.67 -15.67
CA ALA A 322 0.13 11.82 -15.22
C ALA A 322 -0.30 12.75 -16.35
N VAL A 323 0.62 13.03 -17.27
CA VAL A 323 0.33 13.79 -18.49
C VAL A 323 -0.71 13.07 -19.35
N ALA A 324 -0.60 11.74 -19.49
CA ALA A 324 -1.58 10.95 -20.24
C ALA A 324 -2.99 10.97 -19.62
N GLY A 325 -3.09 11.09 -18.29
CA GLY A 325 -4.37 11.23 -17.58
C GLY A 325 -5.05 12.59 -17.79
N GLY A 326 -4.31 13.62 -18.18
CA GLY A 326 -4.81 14.96 -18.48
C GLY A 326 -5.16 15.82 -17.26
N GLU A 327 -5.71 17.01 -17.51
CA GLU A 327 -5.98 18.04 -16.49
C GLU A 327 -7.00 17.61 -15.42
N GLY A 328 -7.87 16.64 -15.70
CA GLY A 328 -8.81 16.09 -14.72
C GLY A 328 -8.18 15.09 -13.74
N TRP A 329 -6.91 14.73 -13.94
CA TRP A 329 -6.26 13.65 -13.21
C TRP A 329 -5.69 14.15 -11.87
N THR A 330 -6.54 14.11 -10.83
CA THR A 330 -6.17 14.46 -9.46
C THR A 330 -6.44 13.30 -8.52
N GLY A 331 -5.44 12.87 -7.76
CA GLY A 331 -5.55 11.79 -6.79
C GLY A 331 -4.17 11.25 -6.40
N HIS A 332 -4.17 10.11 -5.73
CA HIS A 332 -2.92 9.38 -5.43
C HIS A 332 -2.72 8.24 -6.41
N VAL A 333 -1.48 8.08 -6.84
CA VAL A 333 -1.05 6.90 -7.57
C VAL A 333 0.26 6.38 -7.01
N SER A 334 0.36 5.07 -6.98
CA SER A 334 1.53 4.34 -6.53
C SER A 334 1.81 3.25 -7.52
N PHE A 335 3.05 3.09 -7.91
CA PHE A 335 3.46 2.07 -8.86
C PHE A 335 4.49 1.18 -8.20
N ASP A 336 4.36 -0.12 -8.45
CA ASP A 336 5.38 -1.08 -8.08
C ASP A 336 6.19 -1.43 -9.33
N PHE A 337 7.51 -1.50 -9.14
CA PHE A 337 8.48 -1.73 -10.19
C PHE A 337 9.40 -2.89 -9.81
N LEU A 338 9.74 -3.71 -10.80
CA LEU A 338 10.93 -4.55 -10.75
C LEU A 338 12.08 -3.84 -11.45
N VAL A 339 13.28 -3.92 -10.88
CA VAL A 339 14.48 -3.32 -11.45
C VAL A 339 15.37 -4.39 -12.06
N GLY A 340 15.47 -4.40 -13.38
CA GLY A 340 16.41 -5.28 -14.08
C GLY A 340 17.83 -4.71 -14.07
N TYR A 341 18.78 -5.52 -13.61
CA TYR A 341 20.21 -5.21 -13.72
C TYR A 341 20.77 -5.91 -14.96
N ALA A 342 20.88 -5.18 -16.08
CA ALA A 342 21.55 -5.72 -17.26
C ALA A 342 23.06 -5.89 -16.96
N PRO A 343 23.68 -7.03 -17.32
CA PRO A 343 25.12 -7.18 -17.20
C PRO A 343 25.83 -6.15 -18.08
N ASP A 344 26.75 -5.43 -17.48
CA ASP A 344 27.54 -4.37 -18.10
C ASP A 344 28.30 -4.92 -19.31
N LYS A 345 27.99 -4.43 -20.52
CA LYS A 345 28.71 -4.77 -21.75
C LYS A 345 29.69 -3.66 -22.18
N GLY A 346 29.91 -2.61 -21.38
CA GLY A 346 30.67 -1.46 -21.87
C GLY A 346 31.18 -0.41 -20.89
N GLY A 347 31.19 -0.66 -19.57
CA GLY A 347 31.86 0.23 -18.59
C GLY A 347 31.21 1.61 -18.38
N ASN A 348 30.05 1.85 -19.00
CA ASN A 348 29.16 2.95 -18.63
C ASN A 348 28.11 2.38 -17.69
N THR A 349 27.98 2.98 -16.50
CA THR A 349 26.94 2.64 -15.53
C THR A 349 25.58 2.60 -16.23
N PRO A 350 24.96 1.42 -16.43
CA PRO A 350 23.69 1.35 -17.13
C PRO A 350 22.64 2.09 -16.30
N ARG A 351 21.82 2.91 -16.96
CA ARG A 351 20.61 3.44 -16.32
C ARG A 351 19.79 2.24 -15.83
N PRO A 352 19.28 2.26 -14.59
CA PRO A 352 18.49 1.15 -14.08
C PRO A 352 17.25 0.96 -14.97
N MET A 353 17.03 -0.26 -15.45
CA MET A 353 15.86 -0.57 -16.25
C MET A 353 14.71 -0.89 -15.32
N ILE A 354 13.75 0.03 -15.22
CA ILE A 354 12.56 -0.14 -14.40
C ILE A 354 11.43 -0.76 -15.22
N PHE A 355 10.69 -1.66 -14.58
CA PHE A 355 9.58 -2.37 -15.19
C PHE A 355 8.36 -2.26 -14.28
N PRO A 356 7.32 -1.48 -14.65
CA PRO A 356 6.11 -1.39 -13.84
C PRO A 356 5.40 -2.75 -13.84
N ILE A 357 4.92 -3.17 -12.67
CA ILE A 357 4.22 -4.45 -12.48
C ILE A 357 2.78 -4.29 -11.99
N GLU A 358 2.49 -3.22 -11.25
CA GLU A 358 1.14 -2.87 -10.82
C GLU A 358 1.02 -1.38 -10.51
N CYS A 359 -0.23 -0.88 -10.57
CA CYS A 359 -0.60 0.43 -10.06
C CYS A 359 -1.61 0.27 -8.93
N ASN A 360 -1.41 1.04 -7.88
CA ASN A 360 -2.27 1.19 -6.73
C ASN A 360 -2.83 2.64 -6.75
N PRO A 361 -3.98 2.91 -7.40
CA PRO A 361 -4.55 4.26 -7.57
C PRO A 361 -5.23 4.78 -6.29
N ARG A 362 -4.46 4.86 -5.21
CA ARG A 362 -4.86 5.22 -3.85
C ARG A 362 -3.65 5.63 -3.01
N VAL A 363 -3.87 6.25 -1.85
CA VAL A 363 -2.79 6.55 -0.91
C VAL A 363 -2.03 5.28 -0.55
N HIS A 364 -0.71 5.32 -0.72
CA HIS A 364 0.20 4.28 -0.27
C HIS A 364 0.83 4.64 1.07
N THR A 365 1.16 3.62 1.87
CA THR A 365 1.71 3.80 3.23
C THR A 365 3.05 4.53 3.23
N ALA A 366 3.77 4.56 2.10
CA ALA A 366 4.97 5.37 1.92
C ALA A 366 4.73 6.89 2.12
N VAL A 367 3.48 7.38 2.14
CA VAL A 367 3.15 8.75 2.58
C VAL A 367 3.69 9.07 3.97
N LEU A 368 3.92 8.06 4.82
CA LEU A 368 4.53 8.26 6.15
C LEU A 368 5.95 8.83 6.08
N LEU A 369 6.65 8.67 4.96
CA LEU A 369 7.96 9.31 4.75
C LEU A 369 7.85 10.84 4.74
N PHE A 370 6.67 11.41 4.43
CA PHE A 370 6.38 12.84 4.49
C PHE A 370 5.94 13.33 5.88
N GLN A 371 5.99 12.52 6.94
CA GLN A 371 5.53 12.92 8.28
C GLN A 371 6.21 14.18 8.84
N GLN A 372 7.46 14.45 8.43
CA GLN A 372 8.21 15.66 8.80
C GLN A 372 8.15 16.75 7.71
N THR A 373 7.20 16.66 6.79
CA THR A 373 7.07 17.55 5.62
C THR A 373 5.69 18.23 5.61
N PRO A 374 5.46 19.23 6.47
CA PRO A 374 4.18 19.94 6.56
C PRO A 374 3.73 20.58 5.24
N GLN A 375 4.67 20.89 4.33
CA GLN A 375 4.41 21.43 3.00
C GLN A 375 3.52 20.51 2.14
N LEU A 376 3.43 19.21 2.45
CA LEU A 376 2.54 18.29 1.77
C LEU A 376 1.07 18.74 1.86
N VAL A 377 0.70 19.44 2.93
CA VAL A 377 -0.65 20.02 3.07
C VAL A 377 -0.92 21.06 1.99
N ASN A 378 0.05 21.91 1.64
CA ASN A 378 -0.11 22.91 0.59
C ASN A 378 -0.35 22.24 -0.77
N GLU A 379 0.35 21.15 -1.05
CA GLU A 379 0.15 20.37 -2.28
C GLU A 379 -1.26 19.78 -2.35
N TYR A 380 -1.84 19.32 -1.23
CA TYR A 380 -3.24 18.90 -1.19
C TYR A 380 -4.23 20.04 -1.42
N LEU A 381 -3.94 21.23 -0.89
CA LEU A 381 -4.82 22.38 -0.99
C LEU A 381 -4.77 23.05 -2.35
N SER A 382 -3.73 22.81 -3.15
CA SER A 382 -3.58 23.38 -4.49
C SER A 382 -4.77 23.09 -5.43
N ILE A 383 -5.51 21.98 -5.24
CA ILE A 383 -6.75 21.71 -6.00
C ILE A 383 -7.86 22.75 -5.75
N LEU A 384 -7.82 23.46 -4.62
CA LEU A 384 -8.78 24.50 -4.27
C LEU A 384 -8.41 25.85 -4.88
N GLU A 385 -7.20 25.97 -5.42
CA GLU A 385 -6.68 27.17 -6.05
C GLU A 385 -6.88 27.09 -7.58
N PRO A 386 -7.03 28.23 -8.27
CA PRO A 386 -7.07 28.23 -9.73
C PRO A 386 -5.78 27.64 -10.28
N ASP A 387 -5.88 26.89 -11.37
CA ASP A 387 -4.74 26.19 -11.96
C ASP A 387 -3.68 27.20 -12.42
N THR A 388 -2.64 27.37 -11.61
CA THR A 388 -1.44 28.06 -12.04
C THR A 388 -0.61 27.03 -12.79
N GLN A 389 -0.46 27.18 -14.11
CA GLN A 389 0.38 26.34 -14.98
C GLN A 389 1.88 26.41 -14.63
N ASP A 390 2.23 26.67 -13.38
CA ASP A 390 3.60 26.68 -12.91
C ASP A 390 4.05 25.22 -12.75
N GLN A 391 4.96 24.79 -13.63
CA GLN A 391 5.58 23.46 -13.60
C GLN A 391 6.61 23.40 -12.46
N SER A 392 6.14 23.59 -11.23
CA SER A 392 6.98 23.47 -10.05
C SER A 392 7.44 22.02 -9.88
N GLU A 393 8.68 21.85 -9.43
CA GLU A 393 9.20 20.55 -9.09
C GLU A 393 8.33 19.86 -8.00
N PRO A 394 8.11 18.54 -8.05
CA PRO A 394 7.37 17.85 -7.00
C PRO A 394 7.99 18.06 -5.62
N LEU A 395 7.16 18.11 -4.59
CA LEU A 395 7.59 18.05 -3.20
C LEU A 395 8.16 16.66 -2.88
N TYR A 396 9.30 16.65 -2.19
CA TYR A 396 9.93 15.43 -1.67
C TYR A 396 9.94 15.45 -0.13
N PRO A 397 10.07 14.28 0.51
CA PRO A 397 10.22 14.23 1.96
C PRO A 397 11.43 15.04 2.46
N VAL A 398 11.20 15.91 3.44
CA VAL A 398 12.26 16.64 4.15
C VAL A 398 12.79 15.76 5.28
N GLN A 399 14.07 15.40 5.21
CA GLN A 399 14.75 14.54 6.19
C GLN A 399 13.96 13.27 6.53
N PRO A 400 13.63 12.42 5.52
CA PRO A 400 12.76 11.27 5.71
C PRO A 400 13.33 10.33 6.77
N GLN A 401 12.55 10.08 7.81
CA GLN A 401 12.85 9.05 8.79
C GLN A 401 12.49 7.68 8.22
N ARG A 402 13.24 6.65 8.63
CA ARG A 402 12.86 5.27 8.33
C ARG A 402 11.67 4.88 9.20
N ILE A 403 10.67 4.22 8.61
CA ILE A 403 9.40 3.90 9.28
C ILE A 403 9.27 2.40 9.51
N TYR A 404 8.82 2.02 10.71
CA TYR A 404 8.51 0.64 11.10
C TYR A 404 7.27 0.60 12.01
N TRP A 405 6.85 -0.60 12.44
CA TRP A 405 5.78 -0.77 13.44
C TRP A 405 6.27 -1.70 14.55
N ILE A 406 6.42 -1.15 15.76
CA ILE A 406 7.02 -1.87 16.88
C ILE A 406 6.29 -3.18 17.21
N GLY A 407 4.96 -3.19 17.14
CA GLY A 407 4.17 -4.39 17.44
C GLY A 407 4.29 -5.49 16.38
N GLN A 408 4.56 -5.16 15.11
CA GLN A 408 4.87 -6.17 14.09
C GLN A 408 6.28 -6.72 14.31
N ASP A 409 7.25 -5.81 14.46
CA ASP A 409 8.66 -6.17 14.58
C ASP A 409 8.98 -6.97 15.84
N ILE A 410 8.33 -6.70 16.97
CA ILE A 410 8.53 -7.53 18.18
C ILE A 410 8.05 -8.97 17.94
N VAL A 411 6.97 -9.17 17.19
CA VAL A 411 6.47 -10.51 16.88
C VAL A 411 7.39 -11.19 15.87
N GLU A 412 7.71 -10.52 14.76
CA GLU A 412 8.44 -11.13 13.65
C GLU A 412 9.95 -11.25 13.87
N SER A 413 10.57 -10.30 14.57
CA SER A 413 12.03 -10.28 14.79
C SER A 413 12.46 -10.78 16.18
N VAL A 414 11.52 -10.99 17.12
CA VAL A 414 11.83 -11.50 18.47
C VAL A 414 11.04 -12.75 18.81
N LEU A 415 9.70 -12.66 18.89
CA LEU A 415 8.90 -13.76 19.43
C LEU A 415 8.84 -14.98 18.50
N CYS A 416 8.63 -14.78 17.20
CA CYS A 416 8.60 -15.88 16.22
C CYS A 416 9.97 -16.58 16.11
N PRO A 417 11.09 -15.87 15.90
CA PRO A 417 12.42 -16.51 15.90
C PRO A 417 12.73 -17.20 17.22
N ALA A 418 12.39 -16.60 18.37
CA ALA A 418 12.62 -17.22 19.68
C ALA A 418 11.83 -18.53 19.84
N TYR A 419 10.57 -18.55 19.39
CA TYR A 419 9.76 -19.76 19.39
C TYR A 419 10.33 -20.85 18.47
N GLU A 420 10.73 -20.48 17.25
CA GLU A 420 11.34 -21.40 16.28
C GLU A 420 12.68 -21.97 16.80
N THR A 421 13.51 -21.14 17.45
CA THR A 421 14.77 -21.59 18.08
C THR A 421 14.54 -22.50 19.29
N LEU A 422 13.67 -22.11 20.22
CA LEU A 422 13.51 -22.80 21.51
C LEU A 422 12.66 -24.08 21.42
N PHE A 423 11.65 -24.10 20.56
CA PHE A 423 10.66 -25.18 20.52
C PHE A 423 10.69 -26.02 19.24
N ARG A 424 11.24 -25.49 18.13
CA ARG A 424 11.29 -26.21 16.85
C ARG A 424 12.71 -26.58 16.41
N GLY A 425 13.73 -25.87 16.91
CA GLY A 425 15.12 -26.08 16.51
C GLY A 425 15.40 -25.77 15.04
N THR A 426 14.51 -25.01 14.39
CA THR A 426 14.57 -24.66 12.95
C THR A 426 15.44 -23.43 12.68
N VAL A 427 15.65 -22.60 13.70
CA VAL A 427 16.44 -21.36 13.64
C VAL A 427 17.56 -21.42 14.68
N SER A 428 18.80 -21.11 14.29
CA SER A 428 19.94 -21.12 15.20
C SER A 428 19.94 -19.94 16.18
N ILE A 429 20.60 -20.12 17.33
CA ILE A 429 20.74 -19.05 18.34
C ILE A 429 21.44 -17.81 17.76
N ASP A 430 22.44 -18.00 16.90
CA ASP A 430 23.12 -16.89 16.23
C ASP A 430 22.18 -16.10 15.30
N SER A 431 21.23 -16.78 14.66
CA SER A 431 20.22 -16.10 13.83
C SER A 431 19.26 -15.30 14.70
N LEU A 432 18.76 -15.89 15.79
CA LEU A 432 17.94 -15.19 16.76
C LEU A 432 18.66 -13.94 17.31
N ALA A 433 19.94 -14.05 17.65
CA ALA A 433 20.73 -12.92 18.15
C ALA A 433 20.84 -11.79 17.11
N ARG A 434 20.99 -12.12 15.82
CA ARG A 434 20.99 -11.12 14.73
C ARG A 434 19.63 -10.45 14.59
N ASP A 435 18.53 -11.22 14.58
CA ASP A 435 17.18 -10.68 14.43
C ASP A 435 16.82 -9.73 15.60
N VAL A 436 17.17 -10.11 16.82
CA VAL A 436 17.01 -9.26 18.02
C VAL A 436 17.88 -8.01 17.94
N THR A 437 19.11 -8.11 17.43
CA THR A 437 19.99 -6.95 17.24
C THR A 437 19.38 -5.97 16.24
N THR A 438 18.88 -6.46 15.11
CA THR A 438 18.17 -5.66 14.11
C THR A 438 16.91 -5.00 14.71
N PHE A 439 16.16 -5.71 15.55
CA PHE A 439 15.02 -5.11 16.27
C PHE A 439 15.46 -3.95 17.18
N VAL A 440 16.53 -4.11 17.97
CA VAL A 440 17.06 -3.07 18.86
C VAL A 440 17.58 -1.86 18.06
N GLU A 441 18.21 -2.09 16.91
CA GLU A 441 18.63 -1.02 16.01
C GLU A 441 17.44 -0.21 15.47
N ARG A 442 16.37 -0.90 15.05
CA ARG A 442 15.13 -0.25 14.60
C ARG A 442 14.48 0.55 15.72
N LEU A 443 14.35 -0.04 16.91
CA LEU A 443 13.81 0.64 18.10
C LEU A 443 14.53 1.96 18.42
N ARG A 444 15.85 2.01 18.17
CA ARG A 444 16.69 3.20 18.44
C ARG A 444 16.69 4.24 17.33
N SER A 445 16.62 3.82 16.07
CA SER A 445 16.93 4.69 14.92
C SER A 445 15.79 4.88 13.92
N TRP A 446 14.67 4.16 14.09
CA TRP A 446 13.51 4.24 13.22
C TRP A 446 12.32 4.86 13.96
N LYS A 447 11.42 5.47 13.21
CA LYS A 447 10.19 6.09 13.71
C LYS A 447 9.05 5.10 13.59
N ASP A 448 8.35 4.85 14.69
CA ASP A 448 7.12 4.05 14.64
C ASP A 448 6.04 4.79 13.84
N GLY A 449 5.35 4.07 12.96
CA GLY A 449 4.39 4.64 12.01
C GLY A 449 3.11 5.19 12.64
N ILE A 450 2.86 4.97 13.94
CA ILE A 450 1.65 5.42 14.66
C ILE A 450 2.02 6.35 15.82
N TRP A 451 3.13 6.10 16.52
CA TRP A 451 3.55 6.90 17.67
C TRP A 451 3.87 8.36 17.29
N GLU A 452 3.17 9.30 17.91
CA GLU A 452 3.49 10.72 17.83
C GLU A 452 3.41 11.36 19.21
N LEU A 453 4.39 12.20 19.57
CA LEU A 453 4.48 12.75 20.92
C LEU A 453 3.33 13.73 21.21
N SER A 454 2.90 14.49 20.19
CA SER A 454 1.78 15.43 20.29
C SER A 454 0.40 14.75 20.18
N ASP A 455 0.36 13.48 19.78
CA ASP A 455 -0.87 12.71 19.62
C ASP A 455 -0.63 11.20 19.90
N PRO A 456 -0.30 10.81 21.15
CA PRO A 456 0.15 9.45 21.46
C PRO A 456 -0.99 8.44 21.63
N VAL A 457 -2.22 8.88 21.88
CA VAL A 457 -3.36 8.00 22.21
C VAL A 457 -3.70 6.99 21.10
N PRO A 458 -3.65 7.32 19.79
CA PRO A 458 -3.87 6.35 18.72
C PRO A 458 -2.91 5.15 18.74
N PHE A 459 -1.66 5.31 19.21
CA PHE A 459 -0.71 4.20 19.34
C PHE A 459 -1.22 3.18 20.36
N TRP A 460 -1.54 3.66 21.57
CA TRP A 460 -2.10 2.83 22.64
C TRP A 460 -3.40 2.15 22.20
N TRP A 461 -4.29 2.91 21.55
CA TRP A 461 -5.56 2.38 21.06
C TRP A 461 -5.37 1.28 20.03
N THR A 462 -4.37 1.43 19.16
CA THR A 462 -4.05 0.43 18.14
C THR A 462 -3.69 -0.90 18.78
N TYR A 463 -2.76 -0.90 19.75
CA TYR A 463 -2.22 -2.14 20.34
C TYR A 463 -3.04 -2.69 21.53
N HIS A 464 -3.89 -1.88 22.16
CA HIS A 464 -4.68 -2.31 23.33
C HIS A 464 -6.18 -2.38 23.11
N ILE A 465 -6.70 -1.84 22.00
CA ILE A 465 -8.14 -1.90 21.69
C ILE A 465 -8.38 -2.47 20.29
N GLN A 466 -7.88 -1.83 19.25
CA GLN A 466 -8.18 -2.20 17.86
C GLN A 466 -7.68 -3.61 17.52
N TRP A 467 -6.38 -3.90 17.68
CA TRP A 467 -5.83 -5.22 17.38
C TRP A 467 -6.31 -6.32 18.34
N PRO A 468 -6.35 -6.12 19.67
CA PRO A 468 -6.89 -7.12 20.57
C PRO A 468 -8.33 -7.54 20.24
N LEU A 469 -9.22 -6.60 19.88
CA LEU A 469 -10.58 -6.95 19.52
C LEU A 469 -10.66 -7.69 18.17
N LEU A 470 -9.79 -7.34 17.22
CA LEU A 470 -9.65 -8.10 15.98
C LEU A 470 -9.18 -9.54 16.26
N PHE A 471 -8.17 -9.74 17.11
CA PHE A 471 -7.72 -11.08 17.49
C PHE A 471 -8.76 -11.85 18.29
N LEU A 472 -9.46 -11.20 19.21
CA LEU A 472 -10.55 -11.81 19.98
C LEU A 472 -11.67 -12.33 19.07
N ARG A 473 -12.05 -11.56 18.04
CA ARG A 473 -13.01 -12.02 17.03
C ARG A 473 -12.52 -13.30 16.33
N HIS A 474 -11.22 -13.39 16.03
CA HIS A 474 -10.61 -14.54 15.37
C HIS A 474 -10.28 -15.72 16.30
N VAL A 475 -10.43 -15.56 17.62
CA VAL A 475 -10.49 -16.72 18.53
C VAL A 475 -11.76 -17.54 18.25
N PHE A 476 -12.87 -16.86 17.93
CA PHE A 476 -14.17 -17.51 17.75
C PHE A 476 -14.57 -17.73 16.28
N ARG A 477 -14.06 -16.92 15.34
CA ARG A 477 -14.50 -16.95 13.93
C ARG A 477 -13.37 -16.64 12.95
N GLY A 478 -13.23 -17.52 11.97
CA GLY A 478 -12.29 -17.33 10.86
C GLY A 478 -10.84 -17.65 11.25
N LYS A 479 -10.05 -18.00 10.25
CA LYS A 479 -8.60 -18.19 10.38
C LYS A 479 -7.90 -17.10 9.60
N TRP A 480 -6.70 -16.75 10.02
CA TRP A 480 -5.86 -15.78 9.32
C TRP A 480 -4.42 -16.25 9.29
N HIS A 481 -3.70 -15.91 8.21
CA HIS A 481 -2.33 -16.34 7.98
C HIS A 481 -1.32 -15.19 8.00
N LYS A 482 -1.74 -13.95 7.69
CA LYS A 482 -0.88 -12.76 7.68
C LYS A 482 -1.58 -11.56 8.33
N ALA A 483 -0.82 -10.67 8.96
CA ALA A 483 -1.31 -9.43 9.57
C ALA A 483 -0.46 -8.25 9.09
N ASN A 484 -1.08 -7.11 8.85
CA ASN A 484 -0.40 -5.88 8.49
C ASN A 484 -0.85 -4.75 9.44
N VAL A 485 0.00 -4.41 10.41
CA VAL A 485 -0.28 -3.37 11.41
C VAL A 485 -0.51 -1.99 10.77
N SER A 486 0.20 -1.65 9.70
CA SER A 486 0.08 -0.34 9.03
C SER A 486 -1.29 -0.09 8.42
N THR A 487 -1.95 -1.14 7.92
CA THR A 487 -3.26 -1.07 7.26
C THR A 487 -4.40 -1.61 8.12
N GLY A 488 -4.11 -2.11 9.33
CA GLY A 488 -5.13 -2.72 10.19
C GLY A 488 -5.76 -3.99 9.62
N LYS A 489 -5.12 -4.64 8.64
CA LYS A 489 -5.70 -5.76 7.87
C LYS A 489 -5.19 -7.11 8.36
N LEU A 490 -6.12 -8.04 8.53
CA LEU A 490 -5.87 -9.48 8.66
C LEU A 490 -6.18 -10.16 7.32
N PHE A 491 -5.26 -10.98 6.84
CA PHE A 491 -5.46 -11.79 5.64
C PHE A 491 -5.98 -13.16 6.05
N GLU A 492 -7.22 -13.45 5.65
CA GLU A 492 -7.90 -14.70 5.98
C GLU A 492 -7.14 -15.89 5.39
N ALA A 493 -7.11 -17.00 6.11
CA ALA A 493 -6.61 -18.27 5.60
C ALA A 493 -7.77 -19.01 4.91
N ALA A 494 -7.44 -19.73 3.83
CA ALA A 494 -8.41 -20.50 3.05
C ALA A 494 -9.11 -21.59 3.86
#